data_AF-A0A7C7AB19-F1
#
_entry.id   AF-A0A7C7AB19-F1
#
_cell.length_a   1.000
_cell.length_b   1.000
_cell.length_c   1.000
_cell.angle_alpha   90.00
_cell.angle_beta   90.00
_cell.angle_gamma   90.00
#
_symmetry.space_group_name_H-M   'P 1'
#
loop_
_entity.id
_entity.type
_entity.pdbx_description
1 polymer ?
#
loop_
_entity_poly.entity_id
_entity_poly.type
_entity_poly.pdbx_seq_one_letter_code
_entity_poly.pdbx_strand_id
1 'polypeptide(L)'
;KRDQGIGYLGGFIGADGRPSKWPIPEEEKLMFMRKLVKEGLFDLEAFSNTDTMAKEKMAIGKIAVFGAQSGMGHFQNTLYQTNPEMKYELLGPLLNKSGKIKTQVEKKGRSGFPVMFLSADTDKAEAVLRFIDFCNSEQGWLLSQWGVEGIHYTMENGNPKWIPEMKAKFDADPAFKRDQGIGYLGGFIGADGRPSKWPIPEEEKTQFEKWQDEYKAKVPIVFIDKVSANYLERDWPGLADYRDKTSTLDYEQEFRRAIFASTDEEALQILQDIRQKYIDAGILELVEHVAQKAAARDDIGW
;
A
#
# COMPACT_ATOMS: atom_id res chain seq x y z
N LYS A 1 4.51 9.16 -8.29
CA LYS A 1 5.43 8.13 -7.78
C LYS A 1 5.97 8.64 -6.46
N ARG A 2 5.66 8.01 -5.33
CA ARG A 2 6.29 8.36 -4.05
C ARG A 2 7.60 7.59 -4.03
N ASP A 3 8.69 8.27 -4.34
CA ASP A 3 10.04 7.75 -4.14
C ASP A 3 10.16 7.44 -2.64
N GLN A 4 10.24 6.16 -2.26
CA GLN A 4 10.57 5.77 -0.88
C GLN A 4 12.07 5.50 -0.72
N GLY A 5 12.88 5.87 -1.71
CA GLY A 5 14.33 5.78 -1.68
C GLY A 5 15.02 6.91 -0.94
N ILE A 6 16.31 7.09 -1.25
CA ILE A 6 17.24 8.08 -0.69
C ILE A 6 16.79 9.54 -0.95
N GLY A 7 15.81 9.76 -1.84
CA GLY A 7 15.20 11.07 -2.10
C GLY A 7 14.33 11.65 -0.97
N TYR A 8 14.11 10.90 0.12
CA TYR A 8 13.50 11.39 1.35
C TYR A 8 14.33 10.96 2.58
N LEU A 9 14.20 11.71 3.68
CA LEU A 9 14.83 11.43 4.98
C LEU A 9 14.73 9.96 5.42
N GLY A 10 13.67 9.24 5.00
CA GLY A 10 13.48 7.82 5.28
C GLY A 10 14.63 6.91 4.85
N GLY A 11 15.40 7.27 3.82
CA GLY A 11 16.59 6.54 3.39
C GLY A 11 17.79 6.68 4.36
N PHE A 12 17.74 7.65 5.27
CA PHE A 12 18.79 8.00 6.24
C PHE A 12 18.31 7.83 7.68
N ILE A 13 17.28 7.03 7.94
CA ILE A 13 16.91 6.66 9.30
C ILE A 13 17.68 5.37 9.66
N GLY A 14 18.56 5.46 10.65
CA GLY A 14 19.28 4.33 11.20
C GLY A 14 18.35 3.28 11.82
N ALA A 15 18.91 2.09 12.12
CA ALA A 15 18.15 0.98 12.69
C ALA A 15 17.54 1.29 14.09
N ASP A 16 17.99 2.35 14.74
CA ASP A 16 17.49 2.87 16.01
C ASP A 16 16.34 3.88 15.85
N GLY A 17 15.90 4.14 14.61
CA GLY A 17 14.85 5.10 14.30
C GLY A 17 15.32 6.56 14.36
N ARG A 18 16.64 6.83 14.37
CA ARG A 18 17.20 8.19 14.37
C ARG A 18 17.87 8.51 13.03
N PRO A 19 18.05 9.79 12.69
CA PRO A 19 18.90 10.20 11.57
C PRO A 19 20.28 9.56 11.67
N SER A 20 20.61 8.81 10.64
CA SER A 20 21.92 8.27 10.38
C SER A 20 22.57 9.13 9.30
N LYS A 21 23.84 9.50 9.52
CA LYS A 21 24.66 10.15 8.49
C LYS A 21 24.93 9.25 7.29
N TRP A 22 24.62 7.96 7.43
CA TRP A 22 24.75 6.97 6.37
C TRP A 22 23.35 6.47 5.99
N PRO A 23 23.05 6.31 4.70
CA PRO A 23 21.82 5.66 4.30
C PRO A 23 21.76 4.26 4.92
N ILE A 24 20.56 3.72 5.13
CA ILE A 24 20.41 2.33 5.56
C ILE A 24 21.34 1.45 4.70
N PRO A 25 22.13 0.52 5.29
CA PRO A 25 22.99 -0.38 4.55
C PRO A 25 22.15 -1.27 3.61
N GLU A 26 21.82 -0.75 2.44
CA GLU A 26 21.05 -1.42 1.41
C GLU A 26 21.91 -2.41 0.62
N GLU A 27 23.21 -2.48 0.89
CA GLU A 27 24.15 -3.45 0.33
C GLU A 27 23.73 -4.87 0.65
N GLU A 28 23.40 -5.17 1.91
CA GLU A 28 22.95 -6.51 2.30
C GLU A 28 21.65 -6.90 1.58
N LYS A 29 20.73 -5.93 1.47
CA LYS A 29 19.46 -6.10 0.74
C LYS A 29 19.70 -6.31 -0.75
N LEU A 30 20.59 -5.53 -1.36
CA LEU A 30 20.99 -5.67 -2.75
C LEU A 30 21.61 -7.05 -3.00
N MET A 31 22.56 -7.46 -2.16
CA MET A 31 23.19 -8.78 -2.25
C MET A 31 22.18 -9.91 -2.08
N PHE A 32 21.22 -9.77 -1.16
CA PHE A 32 20.14 -10.74 -1.00
C PHE A 32 19.26 -10.84 -2.26
N MET A 33 18.82 -9.70 -2.82
CA MET A 33 18.03 -9.70 -4.05
C MET A 33 18.80 -10.30 -5.23
N ARG A 34 20.09 -9.97 -5.37
CA ARG A 34 20.98 -10.55 -6.38
C ARG A 34 21.13 -12.05 -6.23
N LYS A 35 21.23 -12.55 -5.00
CA LYS A 35 21.24 -13.99 -4.71
C LYS A 35 19.97 -14.66 -5.22
N LEU A 36 18.79 -14.08 -4.94
CA LEU A 36 17.52 -14.63 -5.43
C LEU A 36 17.46 -14.67 -6.96
N VAL A 37 17.97 -13.64 -7.65
CA VAL A 37 18.05 -13.62 -9.11
C VAL A 37 19.02 -14.69 -9.63
N LYS A 38 20.23 -14.77 -9.08
CA LYS A 38 21.26 -15.76 -9.48
C LYS A 38 20.79 -17.20 -9.26
N GLU A 39 20.05 -17.46 -8.19
CA GLU A 39 19.51 -18.78 -7.85
C GLU A 39 18.20 -19.11 -8.58
N GLY A 40 17.68 -18.20 -9.42
CA GLY A 40 16.42 -18.43 -10.16
C GLY A 40 15.17 -18.40 -9.27
N LEU A 41 15.26 -17.79 -8.09
CA LEU A 41 14.19 -17.68 -7.09
C LEU A 41 13.38 -16.38 -7.21
N PHE A 42 13.76 -15.48 -8.13
CA PHE A 42 13.09 -14.21 -8.36
C PHE A 42 12.67 -14.08 -9.83
N ASP A 43 11.44 -13.58 -10.06
CA ASP A 43 10.95 -13.30 -11.41
C ASP A 43 11.77 -12.17 -12.04
N LEU A 44 12.44 -12.46 -13.15
CA LEU A 44 13.28 -11.49 -13.87
C LEU A 44 12.46 -10.30 -14.40
N GLU A 45 11.16 -10.50 -14.62
CA GLU A 45 10.25 -9.47 -15.11
C GLU A 45 9.49 -8.78 -13.95
N ALA A 46 9.83 -9.07 -12.68
CA ALA A 46 9.08 -8.57 -11.53
C ALA A 46 8.90 -7.04 -11.51
N PHE A 47 9.88 -6.29 -12.01
CA PHE A 47 9.84 -4.82 -12.02
C PHE A 47 9.17 -4.23 -13.26
N SER A 48 8.84 -5.04 -14.27
CA SER A 48 8.14 -4.65 -15.49
C SER A 48 6.78 -5.32 -15.64
N ASN A 49 6.42 -6.25 -14.75
CA ASN A 49 5.12 -6.91 -14.73
C ASN A 49 4.00 -5.85 -14.63
N THR A 50 3.07 -5.91 -15.57
CA THR A 50 1.76 -5.26 -15.43
C THR A 50 0.84 -6.13 -14.57
N ASP A 51 -0.27 -5.56 -14.10
CA ASP A 51 -1.32 -6.32 -13.40
C ASP A 51 -1.82 -7.51 -14.23
N THR A 52 -2.00 -7.30 -15.55
CA THR A 52 -2.38 -8.36 -16.49
C THR A 52 -1.33 -9.47 -16.56
N MET A 53 -0.05 -9.13 -16.77
CA MET A 53 1.03 -10.13 -16.83
C MET A 53 1.16 -10.93 -15.53
N ALA A 54 1.01 -10.27 -14.38
CA ALA A 54 1.03 -10.94 -13.08
C ALA A 54 -0.15 -11.91 -12.94
N LYS A 55 -1.36 -11.50 -13.31
CA LYS A 55 -2.58 -12.33 -13.29
C LYS A 55 -2.49 -13.55 -14.20
N GLU A 56 -1.90 -13.40 -15.38
CA GLU A 56 -1.66 -14.51 -16.32
C GLU A 56 -0.68 -15.53 -15.73
N LYS A 57 0.46 -15.07 -15.17
CA LYS A 57 1.43 -15.94 -14.48
C LYS A 57 0.79 -16.67 -13.28
N MET A 58 -0.03 -15.96 -12.52
CA MET A 58 -0.80 -16.49 -11.39
C MET A 58 -1.82 -17.54 -11.83
N ALA A 59 -2.55 -17.31 -12.92
CA ALA A 59 -3.59 -18.20 -13.43
C ALA A 59 -3.05 -19.58 -13.84
N ILE A 60 -1.78 -19.66 -14.24
CA ILE A 60 -1.12 -20.91 -14.65
C ILE A 60 -0.15 -21.47 -13.58
N GLY A 61 -0.16 -20.90 -12.37
CA GLY A 61 0.63 -21.42 -11.24
C GLY A 61 2.15 -21.22 -11.36
N LYS A 62 2.61 -20.24 -12.16
CA LYS A 62 4.05 -19.96 -12.34
C LYS A 62 4.73 -19.26 -11.16
N ILE A 63 3.96 -18.77 -10.18
CA ILE A 63 4.48 -17.98 -9.06
C ILE A 63 4.26 -18.77 -7.77
N ALA A 64 5.33 -19.21 -7.12
CA ALA A 64 5.23 -19.97 -5.87
C ALA A 64 4.93 -19.08 -4.65
N VAL A 65 5.54 -17.90 -4.59
CA VAL A 65 5.42 -16.95 -3.47
C VAL A 65 5.28 -15.54 -4.02
N PHE A 66 4.31 -14.78 -3.52
CA PHE A 66 4.11 -13.37 -3.89
C PHE A 66 3.53 -12.57 -2.73
N GLY A 67 3.86 -11.27 -2.70
CA GLY A 67 3.24 -10.32 -1.78
C GLY A 67 2.12 -9.56 -2.48
N ALA A 68 0.87 -9.92 -2.21
CA ALA A 68 -0.29 -9.20 -2.73
C ALA A 68 -1.52 -9.36 -1.81
N GLN A 69 -2.59 -8.61 -2.10
CA GLN A 69 -3.93 -8.99 -1.66
C GLN A 69 -4.20 -10.45 -2.07
N SER A 70 -5.02 -11.18 -1.34
CA SER A 70 -5.08 -12.65 -1.41
C SER A 70 -5.31 -13.25 -2.80
N GLY A 71 -5.80 -12.48 -3.77
CA GLY A 71 -6.07 -12.95 -5.14
C GLY A 71 -7.10 -14.08 -5.20
N MET A 72 -7.76 -14.42 -4.08
CA MET A 72 -8.57 -15.63 -3.94
C MET A 72 -9.68 -15.73 -4.97
N GLY A 73 -10.39 -14.63 -5.23
CA GLY A 73 -11.42 -14.60 -6.28
C GLY A 73 -10.87 -14.81 -7.69
N HIS A 74 -9.62 -14.40 -7.96
CA HIS A 74 -8.95 -14.67 -9.23
C HIS A 74 -8.60 -16.15 -9.35
N PHE A 75 -7.98 -16.74 -8.32
CA PHE A 75 -7.55 -18.14 -8.33
C PHE A 75 -8.70 -19.15 -8.43
N GLN A 76 -9.81 -18.89 -7.73
CA GLN A 76 -11.02 -19.73 -7.80
C GLN A 76 -11.60 -19.83 -9.21
N ASN A 77 -11.48 -18.75 -9.99
CA ASN A 77 -12.00 -18.67 -11.35
C ASN A 77 -10.95 -19.00 -12.43
N THR A 78 -9.71 -19.30 -12.03
CA THR A 78 -8.60 -19.56 -12.96
C THR A 78 -7.84 -20.81 -12.53
N LEU A 79 -6.77 -20.64 -11.76
CA LEU A 79 -5.82 -21.69 -11.38
C LEU A 79 -6.50 -22.93 -10.81
N TYR A 80 -7.48 -22.77 -9.92
CA TYR A 80 -8.12 -23.90 -9.25
C TYR A 80 -9.16 -24.63 -10.10
N GLN A 81 -9.60 -24.02 -11.22
CA GLN A 81 -10.46 -24.72 -12.17
C GLN A 81 -9.65 -25.70 -13.02
N THR A 82 -8.45 -25.29 -13.45
CA THR A 82 -7.58 -26.11 -14.30
C THR A 82 -6.68 -27.05 -13.49
N ASN A 83 -6.27 -26.62 -12.29
CA ASN A 83 -5.36 -27.35 -11.39
C ASN A 83 -5.97 -27.41 -9.97
N PRO A 84 -7.02 -28.22 -9.75
CA PRO A 84 -7.77 -28.27 -8.48
C PRO A 84 -6.94 -28.77 -7.29
N GLU A 85 -5.80 -29.42 -7.53
CA GLU A 85 -4.84 -29.85 -6.52
C GLU A 85 -3.95 -28.71 -6.00
N MET A 86 -3.83 -27.62 -6.74
CA MET A 86 -3.03 -26.46 -6.33
C MET A 86 -3.78 -25.61 -5.31
N LYS A 87 -3.03 -25.09 -4.33
CA LYS A 87 -3.58 -24.21 -3.30
C LYS A 87 -2.51 -23.23 -2.83
N TYR A 88 -2.91 -21.97 -2.65
CA TYR A 88 -2.09 -20.97 -1.97
C TYR A 88 -2.48 -20.92 -0.49
N GLU A 89 -1.47 -20.79 0.35
CA GLU A 89 -1.65 -20.66 1.80
C GLU A 89 -0.93 -19.43 2.30
N LEU A 90 -1.44 -18.86 3.39
CA LEU A 90 -0.79 -17.73 4.02
C LEU A 90 0.50 -18.20 4.71
N LEU A 91 1.63 -17.71 4.21
CA LEU A 91 2.95 -17.94 4.83
C LEU A 91 3.12 -17.19 6.17
N GLY A 92 2.20 -16.27 6.50
CA GLY A 92 2.28 -15.42 7.68
C GLY A 92 3.29 -14.27 7.51
N PRO A 93 3.46 -13.44 8.56
CA PRO A 93 4.43 -12.36 8.48
C PRO A 93 5.86 -12.91 8.43
N LEU A 94 6.61 -12.52 7.41
CA LEU A 94 8.03 -12.84 7.33
C LEU A 94 8.79 -12.12 8.46
N LEU A 95 9.69 -12.84 9.11
CA LEU A 95 10.60 -12.28 10.10
C LEU A 95 11.73 -11.52 9.39
N ASN A 96 12.13 -10.39 9.97
CA ASN A 96 13.33 -9.67 9.54
C ASN A 96 14.61 -10.39 10.02
N LYS A 97 15.78 -9.85 9.66
CA LYS A 97 17.10 -10.38 10.08
C LYS A 97 17.25 -10.53 11.59
N SER A 98 16.53 -9.72 12.38
CA SER A 98 16.53 -9.77 13.85
C SER A 98 15.50 -10.74 14.43
N GLY A 99 14.84 -11.56 13.61
CA GLY A 99 13.82 -12.51 14.04
C GLY A 99 12.50 -11.87 14.46
N LYS A 100 12.26 -10.60 14.11
CA LYS A 100 11.04 -9.85 14.48
C LYS A 100 10.16 -9.64 13.25
N ILE A 101 8.85 -9.66 13.46
CA ILE A 101 7.89 -9.19 12.46
C ILE A 101 8.11 -7.69 12.26
N LYS A 102 8.10 -7.22 11.02
CA LYS A 102 8.13 -5.78 10.75
C LYS A 102 6.84 -5.15 11.28
N THR A 103 6.99 -4.22 12.23
CA THR A 103 5.86 -3.46 12.78
C THR A 103 5.25 -2.59 11.68
N GLN A 104 3.94 -2.71 11.47
CA GLN A 104 3.22 -1.74 10.67
C GLN A 104 2.96 -0.50 11.52
N VAL A 105 3.40 0.65 11.02
CA VAL A 105 3.28 1.94 11.70
C VAL A 105 2.39 2.83 10.86
N GLU A 106 1.37 3.43 11.49
CA GLU A 106 0.46 4.37 10.83
C GLU A 106 0.34 5.65 11.65
N LYS A 107 0.04 6.77 10.99
CA LYS A 107 -0.39 7.99 11.69
C LYS A 107 -1.84 7.85 12.11
N LYS A 108 -2.24 8.54 13.18
CA LYS A 108 -3.67 8.68 13.49
C LYS A 108 -4.39 9.36 12.31
N GLY A 109 -5.55 8.83 11.95
CA GLY A 109 -6.34 9.28 10.80
C GLY A 109 -6.01 8.56 9.50
N ARG A 110 -6.74 8.92 8.42
CA ARG A 110 -6.55 8.31 7.10
C ARG A 110 -5.38 8.98 6.38
N SER A 111 -4.37 8.20 5.99
CA SER A 111 -3.23 8.70 5.22
C SER A 111 -3.35 8.27 3.74
N GLY A 112 -3.13 9.19 2.80
CA GLY A 112 -2.94 8.87 1.36
C GLY A 112 -4.15 8.31 0.58
N PHE A 113 -5.29 8.99 0.58
CA PHE A 113 -6.41 8.69 -0.33
C PHE A 113 -6.35 9.58 -1.59
N PRO A 114 -6.95 9.20 -2.75
CA PRO A 114 -7.20 10.15 -3.84
C PRO A 114 -7.86 11.42 -3.30
N VAL A 115 -7.22 12.55 -3.58
CA VAL A 115 -7.80 13.87 -3.30
C VAL A 115 -8.77 14.17 -4.43
N MET A 116 -10.02 14.49 -4.09
CA MET A 116 -10.96 15.02 -5.07
C MET A 116 -10.69 16.51 -5.23
N PHE A 117 -10.41 16.92 -6.46
CA PHE A 117 -10.27 18.33 -6.81
C PHE A 117 -11.57 18.82 -7.45
N LEU A 118 -12.03 19.97 -7.00
CA LEU A 118 -13.13 20.68 -7.62
C LEU A 118 -12.53 21.84 -8.43
N SER A 119 -12.96 22.01 -9.68
CA SER A 119 -12.53 23.15 -10.49
C SER A 119 -12.94 24.45 -9.81
N ALA A 120 -12.05 25.45 -9.79
CA ALA A 120 -12.37 26.78 -9.29
C ALA A 120 -13.48 27.47 -10.11
N ASP A 121 -13.66 27.06 -11.38
CA ASP A 121 -14.61 27.66 -12.32
C ASP A 121 -15.98 26.98 -12.34
N THR A 122 -16.23 25.98 -11.48
CA THR A 122 -17.52 25.28 -11.51
C THR A 122 -18.63 26.07 -10.82
N ASP A 123 -19.76 26.19 -11.51
CA ASP A 123 -21.03 26.70 -10.98
C ASP A 123 -21.81 25.67 -10.13
N LYS A 124 -21.30 24.44 -10.02
CA LYS A 124 -21.98 23.31 -9.34
C LYS A 124 -21.34 22.91 -8.01
N ALA A 125 -20.50 23.77 -7.44
CA ALA A 125 -19.72 23.46 -6.24
C ALA A 125 -20.58 22.91 -5.09
N GLU A 126 -21.69 23.58 -4.78
CA GLU A 126 -22.59 23.11 -3.72
C GLU A 126 -23.25 21.76 -4.02
N ALA A 127 -23.62 21.53 -5.29
CA ALA A 127 -24.25 20.27 -5.69
C ALA A 127 -23.28 19.09 -5.54
N VAL A 128 -22.02 19.29 -5.90
CA VAL A 128 -20.95 18.30 -5.70
C VAL A 128 -20.74 18.04 -4.20
N LEU A 129 -20.67 19.09 -3.38
CA LEU A 129 -20.50 18.94 -1.93
C LEU A 129 -21.67 18.19 -1.29
N ARG A 130 -22.93 18.51 -1.66
CA ARG A 130 -24.12 17.78 -1.19
C ARG A 130 -24.09 16.31 -1.60
N PHE A 131 -23.62 16.00 -2.80
CA PHE A 131 -23.48 14.62 -3.27
C PHE A 131 -22.42 13.84 -2.47
N ILE A 132 -21.26 14.46 -2.21
CA ILE A 132 -20.21 13.84 -1.38
C ILE A 132 -20.70 13.64 0.05
N ASP A 133 -21.41 14.61 0.62
CA ASP A 133 -22.02 14.51 1.95
C ASP A 133 -23.03 13.34 2.01
N PHE A 134 -23.92 13.24 1.01
CA PHE A 134 -24.84 12.11 0.88
C PHE A 134 -24.10 10.77 0.84
N CYS A 135 -23.06 10.64 0.00
CA CYS A 135 -22.26 9.41 -0.10
C CYS A 135 -21.60 9.00 1.24
N ASN A 136 -21.30 9.96 2.11
CA ASN A 136 -20.70 9.73 3.43
C ASN A 136 -21.75 9.65 4.56
N SER A 137 -23.04 9.73 4.24
CA SER A 137 -24.13 9.43 5.16
C SER A 137 -24.41 7.93 5.25
N GLU A 138 -25.16 7.51 6.29
CA GLU A 138 -25.59 6.12 6.44
C GLU A 138 -26.42 5.62 5.24
N GLN A 139 -27.28 6.48 4.69
CA GLN A 139 -28.08 6.16 3.49
C GLN A 139 -27.20 5.99 2.25
N GLY A 140 -26.19 6.85 2.08
CA GLY A 140 -25.22 6.72 1.00
C GLY A 140 -24.38 5.45 1.10
N TRP A 141 -24.01 5.06 2.33
CA TRP A 141 -23.32 3.80 2.60
C TRP A 141 -24.16 2.57 2.24
N LEU A 142 -25.44 2.56 2.62
CA LEU A 142 -26.39 1.50 2.26
C LEU A 142 -26.56 1.43 0.75
N LEU A 143 -26.86 2.55 0.09
CA LEU A 143 -27.01 2.59 -1.35
C LEU A 143 -25.74 2.12 -2.08
N SER A 144 -24.58 2.58 -1.61
CA SER A 144 -23.29 2.21 -2.18
C SER A 144 -22.99 0.72 -2.08
N GLN A 145 -23.27 0.07 -0.95
CA GLN A 145 -22.83 -1.33 -0.73
C GLN A 145 -23.90 -2.37 -0.92
N TRP A 146 -25.15 -1.99 -0.64
CA TRP A 146 -26.30 -2.88 -0.56
C TRP A 146 -27.35 -2.57 -1.62
N GLY A 147 -27.31 -1.39 -2.24
CA GLY A 147 -28.27 -0.97 -3.26
C GLY A 147 -29.57 -0.45 -2.63
N VAL A 148 -30.71 -0.80 -3.22
CA VAL A 148 -32.04 -0.34 -2.79
C VAL A 148 -32.69 -1.34 -1.83
N GLU A 149 -33.16 -0.86 -0.68
CA GLU A 149 -33.89 -1.67 0.31
C GLU A 149 -35.19 -2.23 -0.28
N GLY A 150 -35.53 -3.48 0.06
CA GLY A 150 -36.68 -4.21 -0.48
C GLY A 150 -36.49 -4.77 -1.89
N ILE A 151 -35.48 -4.29 -2.63
CA ILE A 151 -35.12 -4.82 -3.96
C ILE A 151 -33.88 -5.72 -3.86
N HIS A 152 -32.83 -5.22 -3.19
CA HIS A 152 -31.54 -5.89 -3.13
C HIS A 152 -31.26 -6.46 -1.72
N TYR A 153 -31.65 -5.73 -0.68
CA TYR A 153 -31.40 -6.07 0.71
C TYR A 153 -32.59 -5.69 1.60
N THR A 154 -32.64 -6.24 2.82
CA THR A 154 -33.57 -5.87 3.90
C THR A 154 -32.79 -5.52 5.16
N MET A 155 -33.37 -4.73 6.06
CA MET A 155 -32.81 -4.49 7.38
C MET A 155 -33.29 -5.54 8.38
N GLU A 156 -32.36 -6.25 9.01
CA GLU A 156 -32.62 -7.24 10.05
C GLU A 156 -31.78 -6.93 11.29
N ASN A 157 -32.44 -6.69 12.43
CA ASN A 157 -31.78 -6.35 13.69
C ASN A 157 -30.80 -5.18 13.57
N GLY A 158 -31.13 -4.17 12.75
CA GLY A 158 -30.29 -2.99 12.51
C GLY A 158 -29.12 -3.22 11.54
N ASN A 159 -29.01 -4.40 10.92
CA ASN A 159 -27.99 -4.71 9.93
C ASN A 159 -28.62 -4.99 8.55
N PRO A 160 -27.99 -4.53 7.46
CA PRO A 160 -28.42 -4.89 6.12
C PRO A 160 -28.12 -6.38 5.83
N LYS A 161 -29.08 -7.06 5.20
CA LYS A 161 -29.01 -8.46 4.76
C LYS A 161 -29.45 -8.57 3.32
N TRP A 162 -28.68 -9.27 2.50
CA TRP A 162 -29.03 -9.49 1.11
C TRP A 162 -30.30 -10.32 1.02
N ILE A 163 -31.22 -9.95 0.12
CA ILE A 163 -32.35 -10.80 -0.21
C ILE A 163 -31.79 -12.08 -0.86
N PRO A 164 -32.16 -13.29 -0.41
CA PRO A 164 -31.52 -14.54 -0.82
C PRO A 164 -31.45 -14.77 -2.34
N GLU A 165 -32.51 -14.42 -3.07
CA GLU A 165 -32.53 -14.53 -4.53
C GLU A 165 -31.50 -13.61 -5.20
N MET A 166 -31.37 -12.37 -4.70
CA MET A 166 -30.40 -11.42 -5.21
C MET A 166 -28.97 -11.83 -4.84
N LYS A 167 -28.78 -12.34 -3.62
CA LYS A 167 -27.48 -12.89 -3.19
C LYS A 167 -27.03 -14.02 -4.12
N ALA A 168 -27.92 -14.95 -4.45
CA ALA A 168 -27.62 -16.04 -5.37
C ALA A 168 -27.20 -15.53 -6.77
N LYS A 169 -27.87 -14.49 -7.29
CA LYS A 169 -27.48 -13.86 -8.56
C LYS A 169 -26.11 -13.18 -8.46
N PHE A 170 -25.82 -12.47 -7.37
CA PHE A 170 -24.52 -11.82 -7.15
C PHE A 170 -23.37 -12.81 -7.02
N ASP A 171 -23.61 -13.95 -6.38
CA ASP A 171 -22.61 -15.00 -6.20
C ASP A 171 -22.33 -15.75 -7.51
N ALA A 172 -23.36 -15.94 -8.33
CA ALA A 172 -23.24 -16.60 -9.63
C ALA A 172 -22.59 -15.70 -10.68
N ASP A 173 -22.87 -14.39 -10.66
CA ASP A 173 -22.32 -13.43 -11.62
C ASP A 173 -21.93 -12.09 -10.94
N PRO A 174 -20.64 -11.87 -10.69
CA PRO A 174 -20.14 -10.60 -10.18
C PRO A 174 -20.45 -9.39 -11.09
N ALA A 175 -20.60 -9.59 -12.41
CA ALA A 175 -20.95 -8.52 -13.34
C ALA A 175 -22.38 -8.02 -13.10
N PHE A 176 -23.32 -8.92 -12.78
CA PHE A 176 -24.70 -8.54 -12.45
C PHE A 176 -24.75 -7.56 -11.28
N LYS A 177 -23.99 -7.79 -10.20
CA LYS A 177 -23.93 -6.87 -9.05
C LYS A 177 -23.46 -5.46 -9.46
N ARG A 178 -22.41 -5.40 -10.29
CA ARG A 178 -21.88 -4.13 -10.82
C ARG A 178 -22.93 -3.43 -11.68
N ASP A 179 -23.65 -4.17 -12.52
CA ASP A 179 -24.64 -3.62 -13.45
C ASP A 179 -25.89 -3.10 -12.72
N GLN A 180 -26.15 -3.55 -11.48
CA GLN A 180 -27.11 -2.92 -10.56
C GLN A 180 -26.60 -1.59 -9.95
N GLY A 181 -25.39 -1.13 -10.30
CA GLY A 181 -24.78 0.09 -9.76
C GLY A 181 -24.21 -0.06 -8.35
N ILE A 182 -24.26 -1.25 -7.77
CA ILE A 182 -23.76 -1.50 -6.41
C ILE A 182 -22.23 -1.46 -6.40
N GLY A 183 -21.68 -0.65 -5.50
CA GLY A 183 -20.24 -0.39 -5.35
C GLY A 183 -19.75 0.89 -6.04
N TYR A 184 -20.53 1.46 -6.97
CA TYR A 184 -20.08 2.60 -7.79
C TYR A 184 -19.73 3.84 -6.96
N LEU A 185 -20.52 4.13 -5.92
CA LEU A 185 -20.30 5.27 -5.05
C LEU A 185 -19.11 5.11 -4.09
N GLY A 186 -18.50 3.92 -4.02
CA GLY A 186 -17.43 3.62 -3.05
C GLY A 186 -16.23 4.55 -3.14
N GLY A 187 -15.92 5.08 -4.33
CA GLY A 187 -14.83 6.03 -4.54
C GLY A 187 -15.04 7.40 -3.88
N PHE A 188 -16.28 7.76 -3.54
CA PHE A 188 -16.63 9.02 -2.88
C PHE A 188 -16.70 8.91 -1.34
N ILE A 189 -16.51 7.70 -0.79
CA ILE A 189 -16.60 7.44 0.65
C ILE A 189 -15.22 7.62 1.29
N GLY A 190 -15.09 8.68 2.09
CA GLY A 190 -13.86 9.06 2.77
C GLY A 190 -13.76 8.49 4.19
N ALA A 191 -14.79 8.64 5.01
CA ALA A 191 -14.84 8.06 6.35
C ALA A 191 -15.80 6.88 6.35
N ASP A 192 -15.28 5.66 6.23
CA ASP A 192 -16.11 4.46 6.16
C ASP A 192 -16.44 3.94 7.57
N GLY A 193 -17.62 4.29 8.08
CA GLY A 193 -18.12 3.80 9.36
C GLY A 193 -18.83 2.44 9.31
N ARG A 194 -18.99 1.84 8.12
CA ARG A 194 -19.78 0.62 7.93
C ARG A 194 -19.25 -0.57 8.74
N PRO A 195 -17.93 -0.85 8.82
CA PRO A 195 -17.44 -2.00 9.59
C PRO A 195 -17.80 -1.93 11.07
N SER A 196 -17.93 -0.72 11.64
CA SER A 196 -18.35 -0.54 13.03
C SER A 196 -19.86 -0.58 13.22
N LYS A 197 -20.63 -0.06 12.25
CA LYS A 197 -22.10 -0.04 12.32
C LYS A 197 -22.72 -1.39 11.97
N TRP A 198 -22.21 -2.05 10.94
CA TRP A 198 -22.72 -3.30 10.38
C TRP A 198 -21.57 -4.32 10.30
N PRO A 199 -21.14 -4.85 11.45
CA PRO A 199 -20.11 -5.88 11.47
C PRO A 199 -20.61 -7.14 10.77
N ILE A 200 -19.74 -7.77 10.00
CA ILE A 200 -20.04 -9.06 9.36
C ILE A 200 -19.89 -10.16 10.43
N PRO A 201 -20.95 -10.95 10.71
CA PRO A 201 -20.86 -12.09 11.63
C PRO A 201 -19.81 -13.11 11.17
N GLU A 202 -19.18 -13.81 12.12
CA GLU A 202 -18.06 -14.73 11.84
C GLU A 202 -18.46 -15.88 10.89
N GLU A 203 -19.70 -16.33 11.00
CA GLU A 203 -20.34 -17.33 10.14
C GLU A 203 -20.55 -16.85 8.70
N GLU A 204 -20.67 -15.54 8.48
CA GLU A 204 -20.89 -14.92 7.16
C GLU A 204 -19.59 -14.47 6.49
N LYS A 205 -18.48 -14.43 7.24
CA LYS A 205 -17.17 -14.08 6.69
C LYS A 205 -16.68 -15.12 5.69
N THR A 206 -16.25 -14.63 4.54
CA THR A 206 -15.46 -15.38 3.57
C THR A 206 -14.14 -15.85 4.17
N GLN A 207 -13.54 -16.88 3.58
CA GLN A 207 -12.21 -17.35 3.99
C GLN A 207 -11.16 -16.23 3.96
N PHE A 208 -11.28 -15.30 3.00
CA PHE A 208 -10.36 -14.17 2.88
C PHE A 208 -10.52 -13.15 4.02
N GLU A 209 -11.74 -12.85 4.44
CA GLU A 209 -11.98 -11.94 5.59
C GLU A 209 -11.42 -12.55 6.87
N LYS A 210 -11.61 -13.86 7.07
CA LYS A 210 -11.01 -14.59 8.21
C LYS A 210 -9.48 -14.50 8.21
N TRP A 211 -8.88 -14.71 7.05
CA TRP A 211 -7.45 -14.54 6.83
C TRP A 211 -6.95 -13.12 7.12
N GLN A 212 -7.71 -12.09 6.73
CA GLN A 212 -7.36 -10.71 7.06
C GLN A 212 -7.42 -10.44 8.56
N ASP A 213 -8.45 -10.95 9.25
CA ASP A 213 -8.59 -10.77 10.70
C ASP A 213 -7.46 -11.49 11.45
N GLU A 214 -7.13 -12.71 11.05
CA GLU A 214 -5.98 -13.45 11.59
C GLU A 214 -4.66 -12.71 11.35
N TYR A 215 -4.46 -12.15 10.16
CA TYR A 215 -3.27 -11.37 9.83
C TYR A 215 -3.18 -10.09 10.68
N LYS A 216 -4.27 -9.32 10.78
CA LYS A 216 -4.33 -8.09 11.62
C LYS A 216 -4.06 -8.39 13.09
N ALA A 217 -4.52 -9.53 13.60
CA ALA A 217 -4.23 -9.96 14.96
C ALA A 217 -2.75 -10.28 15.18
N LYS A 218 -2.08 -10.86 14.18
CA LYS A 218 -0.64 -11.19 14.23
C LYS A 218 0.28 -9.99 13.99
N VAL A 219 -0.20 -8.97 13.26
CA VAL A 219 0.56 -7.79 12.86
C VAL A 219 -0.21 -6.52 13.23
N PRO A 220 -0.40 -6.23 14.53
CA PRO A 220 -1.17 -5.07 14.94
C PRO A 220 -0.50 -3.79 14.48
N ILE A 221 -1.31 -2.86 13.98
CA ILE A 221 -0.86 -1.53 13.58
C ILE A 221 -0.51 -0.72 14.83
N VAL A 222 0.70 -0.17 14.85
CA VAL A 222 1.13 0.78 15.88
C VAL A 222 0.83 2.18 15.38
N PHE A 223 -0.06 2.88 16.07
CA PHE A 223 -0.34 4.28 15.77
C PHE A 223 0.72 5.18 16.40
N ILE A 224 1.37 5.99 15.57
CA ILE A 224 2.26 7.06 16.02
C ILE A 224 1.52 8.39 15.94
N ASP A 225 1.29 8.98 17.11
CA ASP A 225 0.70 10.30 17.27
C ASP A 225 1.80 11.36 17.38
N LYS A 226 2.56 11.52 16.29
CA LYS A 226 3.69 12.44 16.21
C LYS A 226 3.74 13.15 14.87
N VAL A 227 4.31 14.35 14.86
CA VAL A 227 4.62 15.08 13.65
C VAL A 227 5.80 14.38 12.96
N SER A 228 5.64 14.08 11.67
CA SER A 228 6.73 13.44 10.91
C SER A 228 7.92 14.38 10.77
N ALA A 229 9.12 13.85 11.00
CA ALA A 229 10.37 14.59 10.83
C ALA A 229 10.52 15.21 9.42
N ASN A 230 9.91 14.61 8.39
CA ASN A 230 9.90 15.17 7.04
C ASN A 230 9.31 16.58 6.94
N TYR A 231 8.50 17.02 7.91
CA TYR A 231 8.02 18.42 7.92
C TYR A 231 9.11 19.42 8.29
N LEU A 232 10.16 18.98 8.99
CA LEU A 232 11.26 19.83 9.43
C LEU A 232 12.24 20.17 8.31
N GLU A 233 12.17 19.49 7.17
CA GLU A 233 12.99 19.83 5.99
C GLU A 233 12.58 21.18 5.39
N ARG A 234 11.31 21.58 5.56
CA ARG A 234 10.66 22.64 4.78
C ARG A 234 11.27 24.02 4.94
N ASP A 235 11.92 24.25 6.08
CA ASP A 235 12.56 25.52 6.41
C ASP A 235 14.09 25.44 6.32
N TRP A 236 14.63 24.34 5.79
CA TRP A 236 16.04 24.25 5.44
C TRP A 236 16.33 25.17 4.24
N PRO A 237 17.25 26.15 4.35
CA PRO A 237 17.50 27.10 3.27
C PRO A 237 17.98 26.46 1.96
N GLY A 238 18.66 25.32 2.03
CA GLY A 238 19.16 24.58 0.87
C GLY A 238 18.12 23.71 0.15
N LEU A 239 16.87 23.66 0.63
CA LEU A 239 15.89 22.69 0.14
C LEU A 239 15.55 22.86 -1.34
N ALA A 240 15.46 24.10 -1.83
CA ALA A 240 15.16 24.37 -3.24
C ALA A 240 16.29 23.85 -4.14
N ASP A 241 17.53 24.21 -3.83
CA ASP A 241 18.72 23.77 -4.58
C ASP A 241 18.89 22.24 -4.54
N TYR A 242 18.69 21.61 -3.37
CA TYR A 242 18.69 20.15 -3.25
C TYR A 242 17.63 19.49 -4.13
N ARG A 243 16.40 20.01 -4.14
CA ARG A 243 15.31 19.47 -4.97
C ARG A 243 15.62 19.62 -6.45
N ASP A 244 16.20 20.73 -6.86
CA ASP A 244 16.58 20.95 -8.25
C ASP A 244 17.68 19.96 -8.67
N LYS A 245 18.73 19.81 -7.86
CA LYS A 245 19.84 18.87 -8.09
C LYS A 245 19.41 17.40 -8.12
N THR A 246 18.38 17.04 -7.35
CA THR A 246 17.90 15.65 -7.25
C THR A 246 16.70 15.34 -8.14
N SER A 247 16.13 16.33 -8.83
CA SER A 247 14.89 16.20 -9.62
C SER A 247 14.93 15.12 -10.71
N THR A 248 16.11 14.81 -11.24
CA THR A 248 16.32 13.79 -12.28
C THR A 248 16.92 12.49 -11.74
N LEU A 249 17.22 12.42 -10.44
CA LEU A 249 17.76 11.21 -9.83
C LEU A 249 16.63 10.23 -9.54
N ASP A 250 16.79 8.97 -9.91
CA ASP A 250 15.83 7.90 -9.61
C ASP A 250 16.56 6.78 -8.87
N TYR A 251 16.53 6.85 -7.54
CA TYR A 251 17.20 5.85 -6.70
C TYR A 251 16.60 4.47 -6.89
N GLU A 252 15.26 4.37 -6.98
CA GLU A 252 14.58 3.09 -7.15
C GLU A 252 14.96 2.41 -8.46
N GLN A 253 15.05 3.18 -9.56
CA GLN A 253 15.48 2.66 -10.85
C GLN A 253 16.93 2.16 -10.80
N GLU A 254 17.85 2.94 -10.21
CA GLU A 254 19.25 2.53 -10.09
C GLU A 254 19.42 1.31 -9.19
N PHE A 255 18.66 1.22 -8.09
CA PHE A 255 18.65 0.03 -7.23
C PHE A 255 18.16 -1.20 -8.00
N ARG A 256 17.07 -1.07 -8.78
CA ARG A 256 16.57 -2.16 -9.65
C ARG A 256 17.62 -2.55 -10.69
N ARG A 257 18.33 -1.59 -11.29
CA ARG A 257 19.43 -1.86 -12.23
C ARG A 257 20.55 -2.66 -11.56
N ALA A 258 20.94 -2.29 -10.35
CA ALA A 258 21.97 -2.99 -9.58
C ALA A 258 21.61 -4.45 -9.27
N ILE A 259 20.33 -4.78 -9.08
CA ILE A 259 19.87 -6.16 -8.86
C ILE A 259 20.24 -7.08 -10.05
N PHE A 260 20.24 -6.56 -11.28
CA PHE A 260 20.53 -7.34 -12.48
C PHE A 260 21.95 -7.14 -13.04
N ALA A 261 22.81 -6.40 -12.36
CA ALA A 261 24.20 -6.21 -12.77
C ALA A 261 24.95 -7.56 -12.87
N SER A 262 25.94 -7.64 -13.75
CA SER A 262 26.60 -8.91 -14.09
C SER A 262 27.47 -9.41 -12.94
N THR A 263 28.10 -8.50 -12.20
CA THR A 263 28.95 -8.82 -11.05
C THR A 263 28.50 -8.08 -9.79
N ASP A 264 28.96 -8.56 -8.63
CA ASP A 264 28.60 -7.94 -7.35
C ASP A 264 29.32 -6.59 -7.17
N GLU A 265 30.52 -6.46 -7.72
CA GLU A 265 31.28 -5.22 -7.79
C GLU A 265 30.54 -4.16 -8.62
N GLU A 266 30.03 -4.53 -9.79
CA GLU A 266 29.24 -3.63 -10.64
C GLU A 266 27.96 -3.18 -9.92
N ALA A 267 27.25 -4.10 -9.27
CA ALA A 267 26.05 -3.79 -8.52
C ALA A 267 26.30 -2.79 -7.38
N LEU A 268 27.37 -3.02 -6.62
CA LEU A 268 27.77 -2.14 -5.52
C LEU A 268 28.19 -0.77 -6.07
N GLN A 269 28.88 -0.71 -7.20
CA GLN A 269 29.26 0.54 -7.83
C GLN A 269 28.02 1.35 -8.26
N ILE A 270 27.03 0.73 -8.90
CA ILE A 270 25.77 1.40 -9.27
C ILE A 270 25.09 2.02 -8.05
N LEU A 271 25.03 1.26 -6.94
CA LEU A 271 24.45 1.73 -5.68
C LEU A 271 25.24 2.89 -5.06
N GLN A 272 26.58 2.81 -5.09
CA GLN A 272 27.46 3.86 -4.57
C GLN A 272 27.38 5.14 -5.41
N ASP A 273 27.34 5.03 -6.73
CA ASP A 273 27.26 6.17 -7.65
C ASP A 273 26.00 6.99 -7.42
N ILE A 274 24.83 6.34 -7.30
CA ILE A 274 23.58 7.05 -7.05
C ILE A 274 23.57 7.70 -5.66
N ARG A 275 24.13 7.02 -4.64
CA ARG A 275 24.28 7.60 -3.30
C ARG A 275 25.17 8.83 -3.30
N GLN A 276 26.29 8.78 -4.00
CA GLN A 276 27.23 9.90 -4.09
C GLN A 276 26.55 11.12 -4.71
N LYS A 277 25.73 10.95 -5.75
CA LYS A 277 24.95 12.06 -6.33
C LYS A 277 24.03 12.75 -5.31
N TYR A 278 23.40 11.98 -4.41
CA TYR A 278 22.59 12.55 -3.33
C TYR A 278 23.45 13.24 -2.25
N ILE A 279 24.61 12.70 -1.94
CA ILE A 279 25.60 13.32 -1.04
C ILE A 279 26.06 14.67 -1.62
N ASP A 280 26.49 14.69 -2.88
CA ASP A 280 26.93 15.89 -3.59
C ASP A 280 25.80 16.94 -3.71
N ALA A 281 24.55 16.50 -3.71
CA ALA A 281 23.39 17.38 -3.72
C ALA A 281 23.10 18.03 -2.36
N GLY A 282 23.70 17.55 -1.26
CA GLY A 282 23.56 18.12 0.08
C GLY A 282 22.60 17.38 1.01
N ILE A 283 22.38 16.07 0.77
CA ILE A 283 21.47 15.28 1.62
C ILE A 283 21.96 15.17 3.07
N LEU A 284 23.28 15.20 3.30
CA LEU A 284 23.85 15.07 4.65
C LEU A 284 23.54 16.31 5.50
N GLU A 285 23.63 17.49 4.90
CA GLU A 285 23.27 18.77 5.50
C GLU A 285 21.78 18.84 5.80
N LEU A 286 20.93 18.33 4.90
CA LEU A 286 19.50 18.23 5.14
C LEU A 286 19.19 17.31 6.32
N VAL A 287 19.79 16.11 6.35
CA VAL A 287 19.60 15.12 7.43
C VAL A 287 20.03 15.72 8.77
N GLU A 288 21.17 16.41 8.82
CA GLU A 288 21.66 17.07 10.02
C GLU A 288 20.72 18.20 10.49
N HIS A 289 20.24 19.05 9.58
CA HIS A 289 19.26 20.12 9.90
C HIS A 289 17.99 19.54 10.55
N VAL A 290 17.44 18.48 9.95
CA VAL A 290 16.23 17.81 10.45
C VAL A 290 16.50 17.16 11.80
N ALA A 291 17.65 16.50 11.97
CA ALA A 291 18.05 15.88 13.24
C ALA A 291 18.13 16.91 14.38
N GLN A 292 18.76 18.06 14.13
CA GLN A 292 18.88 19.14 15.12
C GLN A 292 17.51 19.70 15.53
N LYS A 293 16.61 19.91 14.56
CA LYS A 293 15.25 20.39 14.85
C LYS A 293 14.39 19.36 15.57
N ALA A 294 14.52 18.10 15.20
CA ALA A 294 13.83 17.02 15.88
C ALA A 294 14.32 16.88 17.33
N ALA A 295 15.62 17.05 17.60
CA ALA A 295 16.16 16.98 18.96
C ALA A 295 15.62 18.09 19.89
N ALA A 296 15.17 19.22 19.34
CA ALA A 296 14.57 20.32 20.09
C ALA A 296 13.06 20.11 20.37
N ARG A 297 12.47 18.99 19.94
CA ARG A 297 11.03 18.74 19.97
C ARG A 297 10.71 17.30 20.41
N ASP A 298 9.81 17.13 21.35
CA ASP A 298 9.34 15.82 21.81
C ASP A 298 8.19 15.23 20.98
N ASP A 299 7.48 16.09 20.24
CA ASP A 299 6.35 15.77 19.37
C ASP A 299 6.76 15.20 17.99
N ILE A 300 8.07 15.04 17.72
CA ILE A 300 8.58 14.54 16.44
C ILE A 300 8.75 13.03 16.43
N GLY A 301 8.24 12.40 15.36
CA GLY A 301 8.35 10.98 15.06
C GLY A 301 9.08 10.74 13.74
N TRP A 302 9.81 9.64 13.71
CA TRP A 302 10.60 9.16 12.58
C TRP A 302 9.87 8.01 11.88
#